data_AF-A0A359B010-F1
#
_entry.id   AF-A0A359B010-F1
#
_cell.length_a   1.000
_cell.length_b   1.000
_cell.length_c   1.000
_cell.angle_alpha   90.00
_cell.angle_beta   90.00
_cell.angle_gamma   90.00
#
_symmetry.space_group_name_H-M   'P 1'
#
loop_
_entity.id
_entity.type
_entity.pdbx_description
1 polymer ?
#
loop_
_entity_poly.entity_id
_entity_poly.type
_entity_poly.pdbx_seq_one_letter_code
_entity_poly.pdbx_strand_id
1 'polypeptide(L)'
;QDFAPTLDFVMMFVPNEPAYLLALQHDPELWQYAYNKHILLISPTNLIAALKLIVDLWKREYQNRNALEIAERGAALYDKFAGFVENMQAIGKSIDKTQENYAIAFKQLAGGRGNLLVQAERLRELGVKSKKKLPSSLLNDAPE
;
A
#
# COMPACT_ATOMS: atom_id res chain seq x y z
N GLN A 1 37.15 -4.53 -12.04
CA GLN A 1 37.52 -3.62 -10.93
C GLN A 1 37.17 -2.23 -11.45
N ASP A 2 35.90 -1.86 -11.31
CA ASP A 2 35.40 -0.59 -11.85
C ASP A 2 35.95 0.54 -10.98
N PHE A 3 36.85 1.33 -11.57
CA PHE A 3 37.31 2.56 -10.95
C PHE A 3 36.11 3.47 -10.76
N ALA A 4 35.93 3.99 -9.54
CA ALA A 4 34.96 5.03 -9.25
C ALA A 4 35.04 6.15 -10.31
N PRO A 5 33.91 6.74 -10.75
CA PRO A 5 33.96 7.87 -11.65
C PRO A 5 34.89 8.91 -11.04
N THR A 6 35.96 9.25 -11.78
CA THR A 6 36.91 10.29 -11.38
C THR A 6 36.13 11.56 -11.07
N LEU A 7 36.39 12.21 -9.93
CA LEU A 7 35.70 13.44 -9.57
C LEU A 7 35.83 14.48 -10.68
N ASP A 8 34.72 15.12 -11.05
CA ASP A 8 34.72 16.19 -12.06
C ASP A 8 35.59 17.38 -11.63
N PHE A 9 35.76 17.61 -10.31
CA PHE A 9 36.62 18.66 -9.74
C PHE A 9 37.22 18.24 -8.38
N VAL A 10 38.43 18.70 -8.08
CA VAL A 10 39.06 18.64 -6.75
C VAL A 10 38.90 19.99 -6.06
N MET A 11 38.38 20.00 -4.82
CA MET A 11 38.32 21.21 -4.00
C MET A 11 39.64 21.39 -3.24
N MET A 12 40.37 22.47 -3.52
CA MET A 12 41.59 22.85 -2.82
C MET A 12 41.27 23.94 -1.79
N PHE A 13 41.40 23.59 -0.52
CA PHE A 13 41.12 24.50 0.58
C PHE A 13 42.32 25.40 0.89
N VAL A 14 42.08 26.71 0.95
CA VAL A 14 43.08 27.72 1.34
C VAL A 14 42.64 28.37 2.65
N PRO A 15 43.30 28.06 3.80
CA PRO A 15 42.84 28.48 5.12
C PRO A 15 43.00 29.98 5.39
N ASN A 16 43.97 30.64 4.73
CA ASN A 16 44.24 32.07 4.88
C ASN A 16 43.56 32.84 3.73
N GLU A 17 42.29 33.20 3.93
CA GLU A 17 41.48 33.90 2.93
C GLU A 17 42.05 35.27 2.51
N PRO A 18 42.57 36.13 3.41
CA PRO A 18 43.22 37.38 3.01
C PRO A 18 44.43 37.16 2.07
N ALA A 19 45.27 36.16 2.35
CA ALA A 19 46.41 35.84 1.49
C ALA A 19 45.96 35.30 0.12
N TYR A 20 44.91 34.48 0.09
CA TYR A 20 44.30 34.01 -1.15
C TYR A 20 43.77 35.16 -2.01
N LEU A 21 43.01 36.10 -1.42
CA LEU A 21 42.49 37.25 -2.14
C LEU A 21 43.61 38.16 -2.65
N LEU A 22 44.65 38.38 -1.85
CA LEU A 22 45.83 39.13 -2.28
C LEU A 22 46.55 38.46 -3.46
N ALA A 23 46.64 37.12 -3.45
CA ALA A 23 47.23 36.37 -4.56
C ALA A 23 46.40 36.52 -5.85
N LEU A 24 45.07 36.48 -5.77
CA LEU A 24 44.19 36.71 -6.92
C LEU A 24 44.24 38.16 -7.44
N GLN A 25 44.48 39.14 -6.56
CA GLN A 25 44.65 40.54 -6.98
C GLN A 25 45.96 40.74 -7.75
N HIS A 26 47.04 40.06 -7.34
CA HIS A 26 48.33 40.12 -8.02
C HIS A 26 48.38 39.29 -9.30
N ASP A 27 47.72 38.14 -9.33
CA ASP A 27 47.59 37.28 -10.50
C ASP A 27 46.11 36.91 -10.74
N PRO A 28 45.40 37.70 -11.56
CA PRO A 28 44.00 37.45 -11.88
C PRO A 28 43.76 36.14 -12.66
N GLU A 29 44.77 35.60 -13.35
CA GLU A 29 44.63 34.37 -14.13
C GLU A 29 44.72 33.10 -13.28
N LEU A 30 45.20 33.22 -12.04
CA LEU A 30 45.40 32.10 -11.11
C LEU A 30 44.14 31.26 -10.90
N TRP A 31 42.96 31.91 -10.82
CA TRP A 31 41.69 31.20 -10.68
C TRP A 31 41.38 30.37 -11.92
N GLN A 32 41.52 30.95 -13.12
CA GLN A 32 41.25 30.25 -14.38
C GLN A 32 42.26 29.12 -14.60
N TYR A 33 43.52 29.33 -14.23
CA TYR A 33 44.56 28.30 -14.26
C TYR A 33 44.17 27.09 -13.40
N ALA A 34 43.73 27.31 -12.16
CA ALA A 34 43.24 26.24 -11.29
C ALA A 34 41.98 25.56 -11.87
N TYR A 35 41.03 26.36 -12.35
CA TYR A 35 39.78 25.86 -12.93
C TYR A 35 40.01 24.96 -14.15
N ASN A 36 40.91 25.35 -15.06
CA ASN A 36 41.30 24.56 -16.25
C ASN A 36 41.97 23.24 -15.87
N LYS A 37 42.51 23.13 -14.65
CA LYS A 37 43.07 21.89 -14.08
C LYS A 37 42.05 21.10 -13.26
N HIS A 38 40.77 21.45 -13.33
CA HIS A 38 39.70 20.85 -12.53
C HIS A 38 39.92 21.02 -11.02
N ILE A 39 40.51 22.16 -10.61
CA ILE A 39 40.74 22.51 -9.20
C ILE A 39 39.89 23.73 -8.83
N LEU A 40 38.99 23.55 -7.87
CA LEU A 40 38.22 24.63 -7.27
C LEU A 40 38.93 25.14 -6.02
N LEU A 41 39.47 26.36 -6.11
CA LEU A 41 40.02 27.06 -4.95
C LEU A 41 38.87 27.49 -4.03
N ILE A 42 38.94 27.07 -2.76
CA ILE A 42 37.89 27.32 -1.77
C ILE A 42 38.51 27.92 -0.50
N SER A 43 37.93 29.02 -0.02
CA SER A 43 38.21 29.64 1.29
C SER A 43 37.30 29.06 2.38
N PRO A 44 37.51 29.37 3.68
CA PRO A 44 36.61 28.95 4.77
C PRO A 44 35.15 29.32 4.51
N THR A 45 34.89 30.52 4.01
CA THR A 45 33.54 31.01 3.72
C THR A 45 32.88 30.20 2.59
N ASN A 46 33.61 30.00 1.49
CA ASN A 46 33.11 29.27 0.34
C ASN A 46 32.92 27.77 0.63
N LEU A 47 33.74 27.18 1.52
CA LEU A 47 33.61 25.78 1.91
C LEU A 47 32.30 25.54 2.65
N ILE A 48 31.96 26.41 3.60
CA ILE A 48 30.71 26.31 4.37
C ILE A 48 29.51 26.38 3.43
N ALA A 49 29.52 27.34 2.49
CA ALA A 49 28.46 27.47 1.50
C ALA A 49 28.34 26.23 0.60
N ALA A 50 29.46 25.71 0.09
CA ALA A 50 29.48 24.51 -0.75
C ALA A 50 28.96 23.27 0.00
N LEU A 51 29.43 23.04 1.23
CA LEU A 51 28.96 21.93 2.07
C LEU A 51 27.47 22.06 2.38
N LYS A 52 26.98 23.27 2.66
CA LYS A 52 25.56 23.51 2.90
C LYS A 52 24.71 23.17 1.68
N LEU A 53 25.15 23.58 0.49
CA LEU A 53 24.51 23.22 -0.78
C LEU A 53 24.49 21.71 -1.02
N ILE A 54 25.60 21.01 -0.74
CA ILE A 54 25.67 19.53 -0.87
C ILE A 54 24.65 18.87 0.07
N VAL A 55 24.61 19.28 1.33
CA VAL A 55 23.66 18.75 2.32
C VAL A 55 22.22 19.01 1.89
N ASP A 56 21.91 20.23 1.44
CA ASP A 56 20.56 20.60 1.00
C ASP A 56 20.17 19.83 -0.28
N LEU A 57 21.11 19.59 -1.19
CA LEU A 57 20.92 18.76 -2.39
C LEU A 57 20.60 17.30 -2.02
N TRP A 58 21.39 16.68 -1.13
CA TRP A 58 21.12 15.32 -0.66
C TRP A 58 19.78 15.21 0.06
N LYS A 59 19.43 16.20 0.88
CA LYS A 59 18.14 16.22 1.56
C LYS A 59 16.99 16.29 0.56
N ARG A 60 17.12 17.11 -0.49
CA ARG A 60 16.14 17.21 -1.56
C ARG A 60 16.01 15.90 -2.35
N GLU A 61 17.14 15.28 -2.69
CA GLU A 61 17.15 14.01 -3.41
C GLU A 61 16.50 12.89 -2.59
N TYR A 62 16.85 12.79 -1.30
CA TYR A 62 16.24 11.84 -0.38
C TYR A 62 14.72 12.04 -0.25
N GLN A 63 14.27 13.29 -0.13
CA GLN A 63 12.85 13.63 -0.09
C GLN A 63 12.13 13.25 -1.40
N ASN A 64 12.76 13.51 -2.56
CA ASN A 64 12.20 13.18 -3.86
C ASN A 64 12.04 11.66 -4.02
N ARG A 65 13.09 10.90 -3.71
CA ARG A 65 13.05 9.43 -3.76
C ARG A 65 11.97 8.85 -2.85
N ASN A 66 11.86 9.36 -1.62
CA ASN A 66 10.82 8.91 -0.70
C ASN A 66 9.42 9.28 -1.19
N ALA A 67 9.22 10.45 -1.78
CA ALA A 67 7.93 10.84 -2.34
C ALA A 67 7.49 9.91 -3.49
N LEU A 68 8.42 9.53 -4.35
CA LEU A 68 8.18 8.54 -5.41
C LEU A 68 7.81 7.17 -4.83
N GLU A 69 8.57 6.67 -3.85
CA GLU A 69 8.27 5.37 -3.22
C GLU A 69 6.92 5.39 -2.48
N ILE A 70 6.58 6.50 -1.81
CA ILE A 70 5.27 6.69 -1.18
C ILE A 70 4.15 6.64 -2.21
N ALA A 71 4.32 7.30 -3.36
CA ALA A 71 3.33 7.30 -4.43
C ALA A 71 3.13 5.88 -5.00
N GLU A 72 4.20 5.15 -5.30
CA GLU A 72 4.14 3.77 -5.78
C GLU A 72 3.46 2.83 -4.78
N ARG A 73 3.88 2.88 -3.51
CA ARG A 73 3.24 2.07 -2.45
C ARG A 73 1.79 2.46 -2.23
N GLY A 74 1.46 3.74 -2.33
CA GLY A 74 0.09 4.26 -2.21
C GLY A 74 -0.82 3.72 -3.32
N ALA A 75 -0.35 3.73 -4.57
CA ALA A 75 -1.08 3.16 -5.70
C ALA A 75 -1.31 1.65 -5.51
N ALA A 76 -0.26 0.89 -5.21
CA ALA A 76 -0.36 -0.56 -4.99
C ALA A 76 -1.29 -0.93 -3.81
N LEU A 77 -1.31 -0.11 -2.76
CA LEU A 77 -2.22 -0.28 -1.63
C LEU A 77 -3.67 -0.04 -2.05
N TYR A 78 -3.93 1.02 -2.82
CA TYR A 78 -5.26 1.36 -3.31
C TYR A 78 -5.84 0.24 -4.19
N ASP A 79 -5.05 -0.28 -5.13
CA ASP A 79 -5.47 -1.36 -6.01
C ASP A 79 -5.85 -2.63 -5.22
N LYS A 80 -5.03 -3.01 -4.23
CA LYS A 80 -5.33 -4.14 -3.34
C LYS A 80 -6.60 -3.90 -2.53
N PHE A 81 -6.80 -2.67 -2.05
CA PHE A 81 -7.99 -2.31 -1.29
C PHE A 81 -9.25 -2.37 -2.15
N ALA A 82 -9.20 -1.86 -3.38
CA ALA A 82 -10.29 -1.97 -4.34
C ALA A 82 -10.68 -3.43 -4.60
N GLY A 83 -9.69 -4.29 -4.90
CA GLY A 83 -9.94 -5.72 -5.07
C GLY A 83 -10.50 -6.41 -3.82
N PHE A 84 -10.09 -5.96 -2.62
CA PHE A 84 -10.66 -6.45 -1.36
C PHE A 84 -12.14 -6.06 -1.21
N VAL A 85 -12.51 -4.83 -1.57
CA VAL A 85 -13.92 -4.38 -1.57
C VAL A 85 -14.77 -5.22 -2.53
N GLU A 86 -14.26 -5.53 -3.73
CA GLU A 86 -14.96 -6.41 -4.68
C GLU A 86 -15.20 -7.81 -4.11
N ASN A 87 -14.18 -8.41 -3.48
CA ASN A 87 -14.31 -9.69 -2.80
C ASN A 87 -15.38 -9.65 -1.70
N MET A 88 -15.40 -8.58 -0.89
CA MET A 88 -16.41 -8.41 0.16
C MET A 88 -17.83 -8.29 -0.42
N GLN A 89 -18.01 -7.58 -1.54
CA GLN A 89 -19.29 -7.50 -2.23
C GLN A 89 -19.73 -8.87 -2.78
N ALA A 90 -18.81 -9.66 -3.33
CA ALA A 90 -19.10 -11.01 -3.83
C ALA A 90 -19.52 -11.96 -2.68
N ILE A 91 -18.86 -11.84 -1.53
CA ILE A 91 -19.25 -12.57 -0.31
C ILE A 91 -20.66 -12.16 0.12
N GLY A 92 -20.97 -10.86 0.18
CA GLY A 92 -22.30 -10.37 0.51
C GLY A 92 -23.40 -10.98 -0.36
N LYS A 93 -23.22 -10.96 -1.69
CA LYS A 93 -24.16 -11.60 -2.64
C LYS A 93 -24.34 -13.10 -2.39
N SER A 94 -23.26 -13.79 -2.03
CA SER A 94 -23.29 -15.23 -1.76
C SER A 94 -24.06 -15.54 -0.46
N ILE A 95 -23.94 -14.68 0.55
CA ILE A 95 -24.72 -14.78 1.79
C ILE A 95 -26.21 -14.59 1.50
N ASP A 96 -26.57 -13.54 0.75
CA ASP A 96 -27.97 -13.28 0.37
C ASP A 96 -28.56 -14.48 -0.38
N LYS A 97 -27.81 -15.04 -1.33
CA LYS A 97 -28.25 -16.21 -2.08
C LYS A 97 -28.40 -17.45 -1.21
N THR A 98 -27.50 -17.63 -0.25
CA THR A 98 -27.59 -18.73 0.72
C THR A 98 -28.82 -18.58 1.59
N GLN A 99 -29.14 -17.37 2.03
CA GLN A 99 -30.33 -17.07 2.82
C GLN A 99 -31.62 -17.32 2.03
N GLU A 100 -31.67 -16.94 0.76
CA GLU A 100 -32.79 -17.22 -0.14
C GLU A 100 -32.99 -18.74 -0.30
N ASN A 101 -31.92 -19.49 -0.60
CA ASN A 101 -31.98 -20.94 -0.76
C ASN A 101 -32.43 -21.63 0.53
N TYR A 102 -31.93 -21.18 1.69
CA TYR A 102 -32.37 -21.65 3.00
C TYR A 102 -33.88 -21.41 3.19
N ALA A 103 -34.37 -20.21 2.90
CA ALA A 103 -35.79 -19.88 3.05
C ALA A 103 -36.68 -20.75 2.14
N ILE A 104 -36.24 -21.01 0.90
CA ILE A 104 -36.95 -21.90 -0.04
C ILE A 104 -37.01 -23.33 0.53
N ALA A 105 -35.88 -23.88 0.97
CA ALA A 105 -35.81 -25.22 1.54
C ALA A 105 -36.66 -25.34 2.81
N PHE A 106 -36.62 -24.32 3.68
CA PHE A 106 -37.41 -24.30 4.90
C PHE A 106 -38.92 -24.21 4.61
N LYS A 107 -39.32 -23.43 3.60
CA LYS A 107 -40.70 -23.39 3.13
C LYS A 107 -41.15 -24.77 2.64
N GLN A 108 -40.36 -25.49 1.85
CA GLN A 108 -40.73 -26.85 1.42
C GLN A 108 -40.85 -27.83 2.61
N LEU A 109 -39.99 -27.68 3.62
CA LEU A 109 -40.00 -28.51 4.81
C LEU A 109 -41.25 -28.28 5.68
N ALA A 110 -41.52 -27.03 6.05
CA ALA A 110 -42.50 -26.69 7.10
C ALA A 110 -43.48 -25.55 6.72
N GLY A 111 -43.31 -24.90 5.58
CA GLY A 111 -44.11 -23.75 5.17
C GLY A 111 -45.12 -24.02 4.04
N GLY A 112 -46.36 -23.58 4.22
CA GLY A 112 -47.39 -23.62 3.19
C GLY A 112 -48.10 -24.97 3.04
N ARG A 113 -49.11 -24.99 2.16
CA ARG A 113 -50.08 -26.09 2.04
C ARG A 113 -49.42 -27.32 1.40
N GLY A 114 -49.43 -28.45 2.12
CA GLY A 114 -48.85 -29.70 1.66
C GLY A 114 -47.34 -29.85 1.88
N ASN A 115 -46.75 -29.08 2.81
CA ASN A 115 -45.34 -29.20 3.19
C ASN A 115 -44.97 -30.63 3.68
N LEU A 116 -43.67 -30.94 3.63
CA LEU A 116 -43.15 -32.28 3.93
C LEU A 116 -43.46 -32.73 5.36
N LEU A 117 -43.48 -31.82 6.34
CA LEU A 117 -43.83 -32.13 7.73
C LEU A 117 -45.26 -32.68 7.83
N VAL A 118 -46.23 -31.96 7.25
CA VAL A 118 -47.65 -32.35 7.26
C VAL A 118 -47.86 -33.67 6.52
N GLN A 119 -47.19 -33.87 5.37
CA GLN A 119 -47.28 -35.13 4.62
C GLN A 119 -46.70 -36.32 5.41
N ALA A 120 -45.57 -36.12 6.08
CA ALA A 120 -44.94 -37.16 6.90
C ALA A 120 -45.79 -37.52 8.12
N GLU A 121 -46.39 -36.53 8.79
CA GLU A 121 -47.30 -36.76 9.92
C GLU A 121 -48.58 -37.49 9.49
N ARG A 122 -49.20 -37.08 8.38
CA ARG A 122 -50.38 -37.76 7.83
C ARG A 122 -50.10 -39.22 7.47
N LEU A 123 -48.93 -39.52 6.92
CA LEU A 123 -48.50 -40.91 6.68
C LEU A 123 -48.35 -41.71 7.98
N ARG A 124 -47.85 -41.09 9.05
CA ARG A 124 -47.76 -41.74 10.37
C ARG A 124 -49.15 -42.03 10.94
N GLU A 125 -50.10 -41.11 10.82
CA GLU A 125 -51.50 -41.29 11.23
C GLU A 125 -52.18 -42.45 10.48
N LEU A 126 -51.83 -42.64 9.20
CA LEU A 126 -52.31 -43.76 8.37
C LEU A 126 -51.65 -45.12 8.71
N GLY A 127 -50.80 -45.20 9.74
CA GLY A 127 -50.30 -46.46 10.29
C GLY A 127 -48.85 -46.81 9.95
N VAL A 128 -48.07 -45.91 9.35
CA VAL A 128 -46.63 -46.12 9.13
C VAL A 128 -45.89 -46.14 10.49
N LYS A 129 -45.23 -47.26 10.79
CA LYS A 129 -44.47 -47.43 12.04
C LYS A 129 -43.14 -46.67 11.99
N SER A 130 -43.02 -45.58 12.74
CA SER A 130 -41.77 -44.85 12.95
C SER A 130 -41.20 -45.06 14.36
N LYS A 131 -39.88 -45.20 14.48
CA LYS A 131 -39.16 -45.28 15.76
C LYS A 131 -38.78 -43.91 16.35
N LYS A 132 -38.75 -42.83 15.56
CA LYS A 132 -38.37 -41.48 15.99
C LYS A 132 -39.48 -40.47 15.67
N LYS A 133 -39.69 -39.51 16.57
CA LYS A 133 -40.67 -38.42 16.40
C LYS A 133 -39.97 -37.13 15.94
N LEU A 134 -40.65 -36.36 15.09
CA LEU A 134 -40.21 -35.02 14.72
C LEU A 134 -40.38 -34.06 15.92
N PRO A 135 -39.53 -33.03 16.04
CA PRO A 135 -39.66 -32.03 17.10
C PRO A 135 -40.98 -31.26 17.01
N SER A 136 -41.71 -31.16 18.12
CA SER A 136 -43.04 -30.52 18.19
C SER A 136 -43.01 -29.03 17.84
N SER A 137 -41.88 -28.35 18.06
CA SER A 137 -41.71 -26.93 17.78
C SER A 137 -41.84 -26.58 16.29
N LEU A 138 -41.46 -27.49 15.39
CA LEU A 138 -41.55 -27.27 13.93
C LEU A 138 -42.96 -27.55 13.37
N LEU A 139 -43.81 -28.24 14.13
CA LEU A 139 -45.18 -28.59 13.75
C LEU A 139 -46.17 -27.44 14.02
N ASN A 140 -45.88 -26.58 15.00
CA ASN A 140 -46.75 -25.47 15.40
C ASN A 140 -46.58 -24.21 14.55
N ASP A 141 -45.45 -24.05 13.86
CA ASP A 141 -45.18 -22.89 12.97
C ASP A 141 -45.66 -23.11 11.52
N ALA A 142 -46.19 -24.29 11.20
CA ALA A 142 -46.80 -24.56 9.91
C ALA A 142 -48.22 -23.95 9.87
N PRO A 143 -48.52 -23.02 8.95
CA PRO A 143 -49.88 -22.50 8.81
C PRO A 143 -50.83 -23.64 8.37
N GLU A 144 -52.00 -23.74 9.02
CA GLU A 144 -53.07 -24.70 8.69
C GLU A 144 -53.51 -24.63 7.21
#